data_AF-A0A3C0GBE8-F1
#
_entry.id   AF-A0A3C0GBE8-F1
#
_cell.length_a   1.000
_cell.length_b   1.000
_cell.length_c   1.000
_cell.angle_alpha   90.00
_cell.angle_beta   90.00
_cell.angle_gamma   90.00
#
_symmetry.space_group_name_H-M   'P 1'
#
loop_
_entity.id
_entity.type
_entity.pdbx_description
1 polymer ?
#
loop_
_entity_poly.entity_id
_entity_poly.type
_entity_poly.pdbx_seq_one_letter_code
_entity_poly.pdbx_strand_id
1 'polypeptide(L)'
;MEVLTVSELDDMFLKEAVSVDRPIPGESLTASPDQSAPFLNPPEFTKKQDLLEYYFEFFTSDEIYDKLMDNIESGIPLLDIVKVTLLRDFEEGLF
;
A
#
# COMPACT_ATOMS: atom_id res chain seq x y z
N MET A 1 -20.74 -5.00 12.90
CA MET A 1 -20.37 -4.80 11.48
C MET A 1 -21.57 -4.16 10.83
N GLU A 2 -21.55 -2.84 10.70
CA GLU A 2 -22.66 -2.07 10.15
C GLU A 2 -22.70 -2.34 8.64
N VAL A 3 -23.81 -2.90 8.16
CA VAL A 3 -23.98 -3.25 6.75
C VAL A 3 -24.35 -1.97 6.03
N LEU A 4 -23.41 -1.43 5.24
CA LEU A 4 -23.64 -0.27 4.37
C LEU A 4 -24.86 -0.52 3.49
N THR A 5 -25.78 0.44 3.49
CA THR A 5 -26.97 0.39 2.64
C THR A 5 -26.60 0.66 1.18
N VAL A 6 -27.39 0.15 0.23
CA VAL A 6 -27.11 0.31 -1.21
C VAL A 6 -26.97 1.78 -1.62
N SER A 7 -27.70 2.69 -0.96
CA SER A 7 -27.60 4.14 -1.17
C SER A 7 -26.26 4.73 -0.74
N GLU A 8 -25.70 4.28 0.38
CA GLU A 8 -24.42 4.79 0.88
C GLU A 8 -23.25 4.31 0.01
N LEU A 9 -23.37 3.11 -0.57
CA LEU A 9 -22.42 2.61 -1.56
C LEU A 9 -22.45 3.44 -2.86
N ASP A 10 -23.63 3.83 -3.32
CA ASP A 10 -23.78 4.68 -4.51
C ASP A 10 -23.21 6.08 -4.28
N ASP A 11 -23.44 6.67 -3.10
CA ASP A 11 -22.89 7.98 -2.76
C ASP A 11 -21.36 7.96 -2.61
N MET A 12 -20.80 6.90 -2.01
CA MET A 12 -19.36 6.69 -1.96
C MET A 12 -18.75 6.49 -3.35
N PHE A 13 -19.39 5.66 -4.18
CA PHE A 13 -18.94 5.42 -5.56
C PHE A 13 -19.01 6.70 -6.39
N LEU A 14 -20.06 7.49 -6.25
CA LEU A 14 -20.21 8.76 -6.98
C LEU A 14 -19.18 9.79 -6.52
N LYS A 15 -18.87 9.82 -5.22
CA LYS A 15 -17.82 10.69 -4.67
C LYS A 15 -16.44 10.31 -5.21
N GLU A 16 -16.15 9.02 -5.32
CA GLU A 16 -14.86 8.54 -5.86
C GLU A 16 -14.79 8.70 -7.38
N ALA A 17 -15.87 8.40 -8.11
CA ALA A 17 -15.93 8.57 -9.56
C ALA A 17 -15.80 10.04 -10.00
N VAL A 18 -16.17 10.98 -9.12
CA VAL A 18 -16.02 12.43 -9.32
C VAL A 18 -14.75 12.97 -8.66
N SER A 19 -13.97 12.14 -7.97
CA SER A 19 -12.69 12.55 -7.36
C SER A 19 -11.72 13.00 -8.46
N VAL A 20 -11.09 14.15 -8.23
CA VAL A 20 -10.18 14.80 -9.20
C VAL A 20 -8.72 14.36 -8.96
N ASP A 21 -8.51 13.48 -7.99
CA ASP A 21 -7.19 13.05 -7.49
C ASP A 21 -6.71 11.81 -8.25
N ARG A 22 -6.68 11.92 -9.58
CA ARG A 22 -6.21 10.88 -10.50
C ARG A 22 -5.04 11.40 -11.31
N PRO A 23 -4.07 10.55 -11.69
CA PRO A 23 -2.92 11.00 -12.44
C PRO A 23 -3.32 11.63 -13.79
N ILE A 24 -2.81 12.82 -14.05
CA ILE A 24 -3.04 13.52 -15.33
C ILE A 24 -2.01 13.02 -16.34
N PRO A 25 -2.37 12.80 -17.63
CA PRO A 25 -1.39 12.44 -18.64
C PRO A 25 -0.23 13.45 -18.68
N GLY A 26 1.00 12.96 -18.50
CA GLY A 26 2.20 13.81 -18.49
C GLY A 26 2.56 14.39 -17.11
N GLU A 27 1.83 14.07 -16.06
CA GLU A 27 2.14 14.51 -14.68
C GLU A 27 3.56 14.11 -14.25
N SER A 28 4.03 12.92 -14.65
CA SER A 28 5.42 12.49 -14.39
C SER A 28 6.47 13.46 -14.94
N LEU A 29 6.14 14.29 -15.94
CA LEU A 29 7.05 15.27 -16.54
C LEU A 29 6.91 16.68 -15.92
N THR A 30 5.87 16.91 -15.12
CA THR A 30 5.55 18.21 -14.52
C THR A 30 5.56 18.20 -12.99
N ALA A 31 5.63 17.01 -12.38
CA ALA A 31 5.76 16.86 -10.94
C ALA A 31 7.03 17.57 -10.47
N SER A 32 6.89 18.41 -9.44
CA SER A 32 8.03 19.05 -8.82
C SER A 32 8.85 17.98 -8.08
N PRO A 33 10.20 18.02 -8.11
CA PRO A 33 11.03 17.05 -7.39
C PRO A 33 10.66 16.91 -5.91
N ASP A 34 10.19 17.99 -5.29
CA ASP A 34 9.79 18.04 -3.88
C ASP A 34 8.39 17.45 -3.59
N GLN A 35 7.58 17.18 -4.63
CA GLN A 35 6.22 16.63 -4.53
C GLN A 35 6.05 15.40 -5.44
N SER A 36 7.15 14.72 -5.76
CA SER A 36 7.11 13.50 -6.56
C SER A 36 6.62 12.34 -5.70
N ALA A 37 5.68 11.54 -6.21
CA ALA A 37 5.22 10.34 -5.53
C ALA A 37 6.42 9.43 -5.21
N PRO A 38 6.46 8.74 -4.06
CA PRO A 38 7.66 8.02 -3.63
C PRO A 38 8.17 7.00 -4.66
N PHE A 39 7.27 6.27 -5.31
CA PHE A 39 7.55 5.33 -6.39
C PHE A 39 8.16 5.93 -7.67
N LEU A 40 8.17 7.26 -7.82
CA LEU A 40 8.84 7.94 -8.94
C LEU A 40 10.32 8.23 -8.64
N ASN A 41 10.71 8.17 -7.36
CA ASN A 41 12.09 8.37 -6.95
C ASN A 41 12.88 7.04 -7.08
N PRO A 42 14.22 7.10 -7.04
CA PRO A 42 15.03 5.89 -6.97
C PRO A 42 14.63 5.03 -5.76
N PRO A 43 14.59 3.70 -5.91
CA PRO A 43 14.19 2.80 -4.84
C PRO A 43 15.17 2.86 -3.67
N GLU A 44 14.64 2.70 -2.46
CA GLU A 44 15.45 2.65 -1.23
C GLU A 44 16.38 1.43 -1.23
N PHE A 45 15.87 0.26 -1.63
CA PHE A 45 16.62 -0.98 -1.69
C PHE A 45 16.95 -1.35 -3.14
N THR A 46 18.24 -1.32 -3.48
CA THR A 46 18.73 -1.79 -4.79
C THR A 46 19.20 -3.24 -4.77
N LYS A 47 19.38 -3.82 -3.57
CA LYS A 47 19.82 -5.20 -3.36
C LYS A 47 18.75 -6.01 -2.68
N LYS A 48 18.52 -7.21 -3.21
CA LYS A 48 17.57 -8.17 -2.66
C LYS A 48 17.87 -8.55 -1.20
N GLN A 49 19.14 -8.70 -0.84
CA GLN A 49 19.53 -9.15 0.50
C GLN A 49 19.11 -8.12 1.56
N ASP A 50 19.42 -6.85 1.32
CA ASP A 50 19.08 -5.72 2.19
C ASP A 50 17.55 -5.62 2.41
N LEU A 51 16.77 -5.83 1.35
CA LEU A 51 15.30 -5.86 1.43
C LEU A 51 14.77 -7.05 2.24
N LEU A 52 15.40 -8.23 2.14
CA LEU A 52 15.01 -9.40 2.94
C LEU A 52 15.30 -9.21 4.42
N GLU A 53 16.41 -8.55 4.76
CA GLU A 53 16.76 -8.18 6.13
C GLU A 53 15.74 -7.20 6.71
N TYR A 54 15.37 -6.16 5.93
CA TYR A 54 14.30 -5.24 6.28
C TYR A 54 12.97 -5.96 6.57
N TYR A 55 12.54 -6.87 5.68
CA TYR A 55 11.31 -7.62 5.91
C TYR A 55 11.37 -8.49 7.15
N PHE A 56 12.53 -9.10 7.41
CA PHE A 56 12.69 -9.93 8.61
C PHE A 56 12.52 -9.08 9.87
N GLU A 57 13.17 -7.92 9.95
CA GLU A 57 13.01 -6.99 11.08
C GLU A 57 11.59 -6.45 11.19
N PHE A 58 10.96 -6.10 10.07
CA PHE A 58 9.60 -5.58 10.01
C PHE A 58 8.59 -6.61 10.55
N PHE A 59 8.61 -7.83 10.04
CA PHE A 59 7.65 -8.88 10.44
C PHE A 59 7.94 -9.46 11.82
N THR A 60 9.17 -9.37 12.33
CA THR A 60 9.53 -9.84 13.68
C THR A 60 9.44 -8.75 14.75
N SER A 61 9.12 -7.51 14.37
CA SER A 61 8.88 -6.44 15.33
C SER A 61 7.66 -6.74 16.21
N ASP A 62 7.77 -6.40 17.50
CA ASP A 62 6.70 -6.63 18.50
C ASP A 62 5.35 -6.02 18.09
N GLU A 63 5.37 -4.93 17.33
CA GLU A 63 4.14 -4.27 16.87
C GLU A 63 3.41 -5.02 15.74
N ILE A 64 4.17 -5.68 14.85
CA ILE A 64 3.64 -6.28 13.62
C ILE A 64 3.44 -7.78 13.79
N TYR A 65 4.30 -8.45 14.55
CA TYR A 65 4.28 -9.90 14.69
C TYR A 65 2.95 -10.42 15.23
N ASP A 66 2.46 -9.84 16.33
CA ASP A 66 1.18 -10.26 16.94
C ASP A 66 0.00 -10.04 15.97
N LYS A 67 -0.06 -8.87 15.32
CA LYS A 67 -1.09 -8.56 14.32
C LYS A 67 -1.03 -9.52 13.14
N LEU A 68 0.17 -9.89 12.68
CA LEU A 68 0.34 -10.84 11.59
C LEU A 68 -0.20 -12.22 11.98
N MET A 69 0.12 -12.69 13.19
CA MET A 69 -0.36 -13.98 13.69
C MET A 69 -1.88 -13.99 13.88
N ASP A 70 -2.47 -12.91 14.40
CA ASP A 70 -3.93 -12.76 14.53
C ASP A 70 -4.62 -12.83 13.16
N ASN A 71 -4.07 -12.17 12.14
CA ASN A 71 -4.61 -12.22 10.78
C ASN A 71 -4.55 -13.65 10.19
N ILE A 72 -3.46 -14.38 10.44
CA ILE A 72 -3.33 -15.78 10.02
C ILE A 72 -4.33 -16.67 10.77
N GLU A 73 -4.51 -16.49 12.08
CA GLU A 73 -5.47 -17.23 12.89
C GLU A 73 -6.92 -16.97 12.45
N SER A 74 -7.23 -15.74 12.05
CA SER A 74 -8.55 -15.36 11.52
C SER A 74 -8.87 -15.98 10.16
N GLY A 75 -7.91 -16.68 9.54
CA GLY A 75 -8.09 -17.41 8.29
C GLY A 75 -7.82 -16.60 7.03
N ILE A 76 -7.19 -15.42 7.14
CA ILE A 76 -6.78 -14.63 5.97
C ILE A 76 -5.67 -15.39 5.24
N PRO A 77 -5.79 -15.61 3.92
CA PRO A 77 -4.74 -16.26 3.15
C PRO A 77 -3.42 -15.47 3.20
N LEU A 78 -2.31 -16.15 3.45
CA LEU A 78 -0.97 -15.53 3.45
C LEU A 78 -0.68 -14.74 2.16
N LEU A 79 -1.15 -15.25 1.03
CA LEU A 79 -0.97 -14.59 -0.26
C LEU A 79 -1.62 -13.20 -0.32
N ASP A 80 -2.77 -13.02 0.33
CA ASP A 80 -3.48 -11.74 0.31
C ASP A 80 -2.79 -10.72 1.22
N ILE A 81 -2.26 -11.16 2.37
CA ILE A 81 -1.40 -10.34 3.24
C ILE A 81 -0.19 -9.86 2.45
N VAL A 82 0.52 -10.78 1.78
CA VAL A 82 1.71 -10.45 0.99
C VAL A 82 1.40 -9.47 -0.14
N LYS A 83 0.28 -9.63 -0.87
CA LYS A 83 -0.10 -8.70 -1.94
C LYS A 83 -0.31 -7.28 -1.42
N VAL A 84 -0.99 -7.14 -0.28
CA VAL A 84 -1.24 -5.83 0.33
C VAL A 84 0.07 -5.18 0.76
N THR A 85 0.95 -5.94 1.43
CA THR A 85 2.26 -5.44 1.82
C THR A 85 3.09 -5.01 0.62
N LEU A 86 3.19 -5.84 -0.42
CA LEU A 86 3.96 -5.51 -1.62
C LEU A 86 3.43 -4.28 -2.37
N LEU A 87 2.11 -4.09 -2.41
CA LEU A 87 1.52 -2.92 -3.05
C LEU A 87 1.88 -1.65 -2.27
N ARG A 88 1.72 -1.67 -0.95
CA ARG A 88 2.13 -0.56 -0.08
C ARG A 88 3.60 -0.21 -0.27
N ASP A 89 4.47 -1.21 -0.25
CA ASP A 89 5.92 -1.00 -0.31
C ASP A 89 6.37 -0.46 -1.67
N PHE A 90 5.66 -0.83 -2.73
CA PHE A 90 5.83 -0.23 -4.04
C PHE A 90 5.42 1.25 -4.05
N GLU A 91 4.25 1.59 -3.48
CA GLU A 91 3.78 2.98 -3.38
C GLU A 91 4.72 3.86 -2.55
N GLU A 92 5.32 3.29 -1.51
CA GLU A 92 6.34 3.92 -0.66
C GLU A 92 7.73 4.01 -1.32
N GLY A 93 7.95 3.32 -2.46
CA GLY A 93 9.20 3.39 -3.22
C GLY A 93 10.35 2.56 -2.63
N LEU A 94 10.04 1.45 -1.94
CA LEU A 94 11.08 0.60 -1.35
C LEU A 94 11.92 -0.15 -2.40
N PHE A 95 11.33 -0.53 -3.54
CA PHE A 95 12.00 -1.31 -4.61
C PHE A 95 11.44 -1.04 -6.01
#